data_AF-A0A377W0J6-F1
#
_entry.id   AF-A0A377W0J6-F1
#
_cell.length_a   1.000
_cell.length_b   1.000
_cell.length_c   1.000
_cell.angle_alpha   90.00
_cell.angle_beta   90.00
_cell.angle_gamma   90.00
#
_symmetry.space_group_name_H-M   'P 1'
#
loop_
_entity.id
_entity.type
_entity.pdbx_description
1 polymer ?
#
loop_
_entity_poly.entity_id
_entity_poly.type
_entity_poly.pdbx_seq_one_letter_code
_entity_poly.pdbx_strand_id
1 'polypeptide(L)'
;MIRKPLALALILAALPAAAMAQHCGSLTLDVCPTPYDQTLPAAKDMLSWDQTSRVIGFRNDYRNYAGDVFRHGASTPLERAEKQLNRCPLYAQRPHWNLQDYLKRENVSGMLVLKDGKVAWKYLAEGNTDTTLWTSRSVGKSVVSTLVGIAIQQGKIHSLDDLITGL
;
A
#
# COMPACT_ATOMS: atom_id res chain seq x y z
N MET A 1 -30.04 66.98 -4.71
CA MET A 1 -30.28 65.55 -5.00
C MET A 1 -29.06 64.93 -5.66
N ILE A 2 -28.13 64.33 -4.92
CA ILE A 2 -27.15 63.36 -5.45
C ILE A 2 -26.88 62.34 -4.35
N ARG A 3 -27.35 61.10 -4.53
CA ARG A 3 -27.13 59.97 -3.62
C ARG A 3 -25.85 59.23 -4.02
N LYS A 4 -24.88 59.09 -3.13
CA LYS A 4 -23.71 58.20 -3.31
C LYS A 4 -24.11 56.77 -2.87
N PRO A 5 -23.86 55.72 -3.66
CA PRO A 5 -24.08 54.35 -3.20
C PRO A 5 -22.88 53.88 -2.38
N LEU A 6 -23.17 53.33 -1.19
CA LEU A 6 -22.23 52.63 -0.34
C LEU A 6 -22.04 51.21 -0.89
N ALA A 7 -20.84 50.86 -1.33
CA ALA A 7 -20.52 49.49 -1.72
C ALA A 7 -20.14 48.67 -0.48
N LEU A 8 -20.95 47.68 -0.14
CA LEU A 8 -20.73 46.75 0.96
C LEU A 8 -19.86 45.58 0.45
N ALA A 9 -18.59 45.53 0.86
CA ALA A 9 -17.70 44.43 0.54
C ALA A 9 -17.95 43.24 1.49
N LEU A 10 -18.52 42.15 0.98
CA LEU A 10 -18.58 40.88 1.69
C LEU A 10 -17.18 40.25 1.71
N ILE A 11 -16.56 40.20 2.88
CA ILE A 11 -15.35 39.40 3.11
C ILE A 11 -15.82 37.97 3.37
N LEU A 12 -15.69 37.10 2.36
CA LEU A 12 -15.91 35.67 2.50
C LEU A 12 -14.68 35.07 3.21
N ALA A 13 -14.72 34.97 4.53
CA ALA A 13 -13.70 34.26 5.30
C ALA A 13 -13.83 32.75 5.00
N ALA A 14 -12.93 32.22 4.18
CA ALA A 14 -12.79 30.79 3.97
C ALA A 14 -12.25 30.16 5.27
N LEU A 15 -13.14 29.49 6.01
CA LEU A 15 -12.74 28.59 7.09
C LEU A 15 -11.88 27.47 6.49
N PRO A 16 -10.76 27.07 7.11
CA PRO A 16 -10.03 25.90 6.69
C PRO A 16 -10.95 24.70 6.91
N ALA A 17 -11.22 23.95 5.83
CA ALA A 17 -11.91 22.68 5.92
C ALA A 17 -11.12 21.79 6.89
N ALA A 18 -11.67 21.58 8.09
CA ALA A 18 -11.20 20.53 8.96
C ALA A 18 -11.26 19.24 8.13
N ALA A 19 -10.08 18.65 7.86
CA ALA A 19 -9.97 17.39 7.17
C ALA A 19 -10.78 16.36 7.97
N MET A 20 -12.01 16.09 7.51
CA MET A 20 -12.81 15.03 8.05
C MET A 20 -11.98 13.76 7.86
N ALA A 21 -11.65 13.08 8.96
CA ALA A 21 -11.07 11.75 8.92
C ALA A 21 -12.01 10.88 8.08
N GLN A 22 -11.67 10.70 6.80
CA GLN A 22 -12.43 9.86 5.88
C GLN A 22 -12.35 8.46 6.50
N HIS A 23 -13.45 7.96 7.05
CA HIS A 23 -13.52 6.58 7.49
C HIS A 23 -13.55 5.72 6.23
N CYS A 24 -12.41 5.14 5.87
CA CYS A 24 -12.19 4.33 4.68
C CYS A 24 -12.85 2.94 4.76
N GLY A 25 -13.88 2.78 5.59
CA GLY A 25 -14.51 1.50 5.91
C GLY A 25 -13.57 0.55 6.65
N SER A 26 -13.89 0.29 7.93
CA SER A 26 -13.20 -0.61 8.86
C SER A 26 -11.70 -0.33 9.07
N LEU A 27 -11.25 -0.56 10.32
CA LEU A 27 -9.90 -0.25 10.80
C LEU A 27 -9.59 1.26 10.77
N THR A 28 -9.21 1.83 11.91
CA THR A 28 -8.93 3.26 12.08
C THR A 28 -7.60 3.64 11.43
N LEU A 29 -7.50 3.55 10.10
CA LEU A 29 -6.32 3.89 9.31
C LEU A 29 -6.15 5.42 9.24
N ASP A 30 -4.90 5.88 9.34
CA ASP A 30 -4.59 7.32 9.30
C ASP A 30 -4.70 7.90 7.88
N VAL A 31 -4.46 7.06 6.87
CA VAL A 31 -4.56 7.41 5.44
C VAL A 31 -5.43 6.38 4.76
N CYS A 32 -6.44 6.83 4.02
CA CYS A 32 -7.29 5.92 3.26
C CYS A 32 -6.55 5.31 2.07
N PRO A 33 -6.54 3.98 1.94
CA PRO A 33 -6.03 3.34 0.76
C PRO A 33 -6.84 3.76 -0.48
N THR A 34 -6.14 4.11 -1.55
CA THR A 34 -6.76 4.41 -2.84
C THR A 34 -6.26 3.42 -3.90
N PRO A 35 -7.09 3.00 -4.87
CA PRO A 35 -8.50 3.37 -5.04
C PRO A 35 -9.40 2.70 -3.99
N TYR A 36 -10.58 3.29 -3.78
CA TYR A 36 -11.59 2.75 -2.88
C TYR A 36 -12.67 2.01 -3.67
N ASP A 37 -12.57 0.68 -3.76
CA ASP A 37 -13.54 -0.13 -4.50
C ASP A 37 -14.87 -0.24 -3.74
N GLN A 38 -15.96 0.13 -4.40
CA GLN A 38 -17.31 0.11 -3.82
C GLN A 38 -17.86 -1.32 -3.73
N THR A 39 -17.60 -2.13 -4.75
CA THR A 39 -18.07 -3.51 -4.84
C THR A 39 -16.91 -4.46 -4.68
N LEU A 40 -16.95 -5.30 -3.66
CA LEU A 40 -15.92 -6.30 -3.40
C LEU A 40 -16.39 -7.69 -3.86
N PRO A 41 -15.51 -8.51 -4.44
CA PRO A 41 -15.83 -9.90 -4.71
C PRO A 41 -15.99 -10.68 -3.40
N ALA A 42 -16.77 -11.76 -3.42
CA ALA A 42 -17.05 -12.54 -2.22
C ALA A 42 -15.76 -13.20 -1.68
N ALA A 43 -15.35 -12.82 -0.46
CA ALA A 43 -14.09 -13.28 0.18
C ALA A 43 -13.97 -14.81 0.28
N LYS A 44 -15.09 -15.52 0.47
CA LYS A 44 -15.12 -16.99 0.52
C LYS A 44 -14.66 -17.66 -0.79
N ASP A 45 -14.71 -16.94 -1.91
CA ASP A 45 -14.39 -17.46 -3.24
C ASP A 45 -12.97 -17.03 -3.70
N MET A 46 -12.14 -16.51 -2.78
CA MET A 46 -10.81 -15.93 -3.07
C MET A 46 -9.90 -16.81 -3.95
N LEU A 47 -9.93 -18.12 -3.74
CA LEU A 47 -9.06 -19.06 -4.46
C LEU A 47 -9.50 -19.30 -5.91
N SER A 48 -10.73 -18.95 -6.25
CA SER A 48 -11.35 -19.14 -7.57
C SER A 48 -11.67 -17.84 -8.31
N TRP A 49 -11.32 -16.68 -7.73
CA TRP A 49 -11.52 -15.39 -8.39
C TRP A 49 -10.80 -15.30 -9.74
N ASP A 50 -11.46 -14.68 -10.70
CA ASP A 50 -10.84 -14.26 -11.96
C ASP A 50 -9.82 -13.12 -11.73
N GLN A 51 -9.09 -12.73 -12.78
CA GLN A 51 -8.01 -11.77 -12.65
C GLN A 51 -8.49 -10.39 -12.16
N THR A 52 -9.63 -9.90 -12.66
CA THR A 52 -10.20 -8.61 -12.25
C THR A 52 -10.64 -8.64 -10.79
N SER A 53 -11.34 -9.70 -10.38
CA SER A 53 -11.76 -9.91 -9.00
C SER A 53 -10.56 -10.04 -8.07
N ARG A 54 -9.49 -10.71 -8.49
CA ARG A 54 -8.24 -10.81 -7.70
C ARG A 54 -7.63 -9.44 -7.42
N VAL A 55 -7.57 -8.55 -8.42
CA VAL A 55 -7.02 -7.20 -8.24
C VAL A 55 -7.83 -6.41 -7.20
N ILE A 56 -9.15 -6.42 -7.31
CA ILE A 56 -10.05 -5.73 -6.37
C ILE A 56 -9.97 -6.37 -4.98
N GLY A 57 -10.12 -7.69 -4.91
CA GLY A 57 -10.13 -8.41 -3.64
C GLY A 57 -8.83 -8.29 -2.87
N PHE A 58 -7.68 -8.43 -3.53
CA PHE A 58 -6.37 -8.38 -2.88
C PHE A 58 -5.98 -7.00 -2.37
N ARG A 59 -6.42 -5.91 -3.01
CA ARG A 59 -6.18 -4.55 -2.49
C ARG A 59 -7.16 -4.10 -1.41
N ASN A 60 -8.23 -4.86 -1.22
CA ASN A 60 -9.25 -4.63 -0.18
C ASN A 60 -9.24 -5.72 0.91
N ASP A 61 -8.17 -6.51 1.01
CA ASP A 61 -8.08 -7.61 1.98
C ASP A 61 -8.31 -7.15 3.43
N TYR A 62 -7.86 -5.93 3.76
CA TYR A 62 -8.07 -5.26 5.05
C TYR A 62 -9.55 -5.00 5.41
N ARG A 63 -10.45 -5.08 4.42
CA ARG A 63 -11.92 -4.93 4.58
C ARG A 63 -12.65 -6.28 4.57
N ASN A 64 -11.99 -7.33 4.08
CA ASN A 64 -12.60 -8.66 3.92
C ASN A 64 -12.58 -9.47 5.22
N TYR A 65 -11.67 -9.14 6.14
CA TYR A 65 -11.46 -9.87 7.39
C TYR A 65 -11.30 -8.91 8.57
N ALA A 66 -11.67 -9.37 9.77
CA ALA A 66 -11.29 -8.67 10.99
C ALA A 66 -9.76 -8.70 11.14
N GLY A 67 -9.19 -7.59 11.60
CA GLY A 67 -7.76 -7.46 11.80
C GLY A 67 -7.42 -6.29 12.71
N ASP A 68 -6.13 -6.14 12.98
CA ASP A 68 -5.57 -5.05 13.77
C ASP A 68 -4.63 -4.19 12.93
N VAL A 69 -4.46 -2.94 13.35
CA VAL A 69 -3.54 -1.99 12.69
C VAL A 69 -2.25 -1.89 13.49
N PHE A 70 -1.15 -2.32 12.87
CA PHE A 70 0.19 -2.02 13.37
C PHE A 70 0.60 -0.64 12.89
N ARG A 71 0.65 0.33 13.81
CA ARG A 71 1.01 1.71 13.49
C ARG A 71 2.52 1.86 13.39
N HIS A 72 2.97 2.63 12.40
CA HIS A 72 4.36 3.08 12.32
C HIS A 72 4.53 4.43 13.03
N GLY A 73 5.77 4.76 13.41
CA GLY A 73 6.13 6.07 13.93
C GLY A 73 6.24 7.12 12.82
N ALA A 74 7.04 8.16 13.04
CA ALA A 74 7.35 9.12 11.99
C ALA A 74 8.02 8.40 10.80
N SER A 75 7.50 8.61 9.59
CA SER A 75 8.05 8.06 8.35
C SER A 75 8.69 9.15 7.50
N THR A 76 9.73 8.77 6.76
CA THR A 76 10.42 9.64 5.80
C THR A 76 10.25 9.04 4.40
N PRO A 77 9.89 9.85 3.38
CA PRO A 77 9.82 9.36 2.01
C PRO A 77 11.15 8.77 1.53
N LEU A 78 11.09 7.68 0.75
CA LEU A 78 12.28 7.12 0.13
C LEU A 78 12.79 8.06 -0.97
N GLU A 79 14.08 8.40 -0.90
CA GLU A 79 14.74 9.18 -1.96
C GLU A 79 14.79 8.42 -3.28
N ARG A 80 14.93 9.13 -4.40
CA ARG A 80 15.16 8.50 -5.70
C ARG A 80 16.65 8.21 -5.89
N ALA A 81 16.95 7.04 -6.46
CA ALA A 81 18.32 6.70 -6.84
C ALA A 81 18.74 7.55 -8.06
N GLU A 82 20.01 7.94 -8.12
CA GLU A 82 20.56 8.70 -9.26
C GLU A 82 20.38 7.94 -10.58
N LYS A 83 20.67 6.64 -10.58
CA LYS A 83 20.49 5.76 -11.74
C LYS A 83 19.14 5.05 -11.65
N GLN A 84 18.21 5.44 -12.50
CA GLN A 84 16.92 4.77 -12.67
C GLN A 84 17.06 3.56 -13.62
N LEU A 85 16.28 2.49 -13.40
CA LEU A 85 16.32 1.28 -14.23
C LEU A 85 15.54 1.39 -15.56
N ASN A 86 15.27 2.61 -16.04
CA ASN A 86 14.41 2.96 -17.20
C ASN A 86 14.71 2.21 -18.52
N ARG A 87 15.92 1.66 -18.68
CA ARG A 87 16.36 0.94 -19.88
C ARG A 87 17.01 -0.39 -19.50
N CYS A 88 16.19 -1.38 -19.18
CA CYS A 88 16.63 -2.75 -18.94
C CYS A 88 15.93 -3.68 -19.96
N PRO A 89 16.56 -3.96 -21.12
CA PRO A 89 16.05 -5.00 -22.01
C PRO A 89 16.12 -6.34 -21.29
N LEU A 90 14.99 -7.04 -21.21
CA LEU A 90 14.94 -8.34 -20.52
C LEU A 90 15.62 -9.46 -21.29
N TYR A 91 15.63 -9.32 -22.62
CA TYR A 91 16.22 -10.29 -23.52
C TYR A 91 17.15 -9.55 -24.48
N ALA A 92 18.44 -9.93 -24.50
CA ALA A 92 19.43 -9.36 -25.42
C ALA A 92 19.00 -9.47 -26.90
N GLN A 93 18.21 -10.51 -27.22
CA GLN A 93 17.70 -10.81 -28.56
C GLN A 93 16.42 -10.02 -28.92
N ARG A 94 15.74 -9.38 -27.95
CA ARG A 94 14.47 -8.66 -28.13
C ARG A 94 14.58 -7.26 -27.51
N PRO A 95 15.30 -6.33 -28.16
CA PRO A 95 15.60 -5.02 -27.58
C PRO A 95 14.36 -4.16 -27.27
N HIS A 96 13.21 -4.48 -27.88
CA HIS A 96 11.94 -3.79 -27.63
C HIS A 96 11.14 -4.35 -26.44
N TRP A 97 11.49 -5.53 -25.92
CA TRP A 97 10.85 -6.10 -24.74
C TRP A 97 11.53 -5.59 -23.47
N ASN A 98 10.86 -4.66 -22.80
CA ASN A 98 11.36 -4.06 -21.56
C ASN A 98 10.69 -4.66 -20.32
N LEU A 99 11.21 -4.30 -19.14
CA LEU A 99 10.68 -4.77 -17.86
C LEU A 99 9.16 -4.53 -17.70
N GLN A 100 8.66 -3.36 -18.12
CA GLN A 100 7.25 -3.02 -17.98
C GLN A 100 6.34 -3.93 -18.82
N ASP A 101 6.78 -4.32 -20.03
CA ASP A 101 6.01 -5.24 -20.89
C ASP A 101 5.85 -6.62 -20.24
N TYR A 102 6.92 -7.12 -19.60
CA TYR A 102 6.87 -8.35 -18.83
C TYR A 102 5.95 -8.23 -17.62
N LEU A 103 6.05 -7.15 -16.83
CA LEU A 103 5.19 -6.95 -15.67
C LEU A 103 3.71 -6.90 -16.05
N LYS A 104 3.37 -6.28 -17.19
CA LYS A 104 2.01 -6.30 -17.74
C LYS A 104 1.58 -7.71 -18.11
N ARG A 105 2.42 -8.48 -18.82
CA ARG A 105 2.11 -9.87 -19.21
C ARG A 105 1.84 -10.76 -18.00
N GLU A 106 2.64 -10.62 -16.94
CA GLU A 106 2.50 -11.41 -15.71
C GLU A 106 1.43 -10.87 -14.74
N ASN A 107 0.63 -9.88 -15.15
CA ASN A 107 -0.39 -9.23 -14.34
C ASN A 107 0.12 -8.71 -12.98
N VAL A 108 1.34 -8.15 -12.97
CA VAL A 108 1.92 -7.55 -11.76
C VAL A 108 1.18 -6.26 -11.42
N SER A 109 0.64 -6.18 -10.21
CA SER A 109 -0.13 -5.01 -9.75
C SER A 109 0.74 -3.90 -9.14
N GLY A 110 1.97 -4.22 -8.76
CA GLY A 110 2.96 -3.25 -8.28
C GLY A 110 4.35 -3.86 -8.14
N MET A 111 5.39 -3.06 -8.37
CA MET A 111 6.79 -3.45 -8.17
C MET A 111 7.61 -2.23 -7.75
N LEU A 112 8.44 -2.40 -6.72
CA LEU A 112 9.38 -1.40 -6.22
C LEU A 112 10.78 -2.02 -6.21
N VAL A 113 11.76 -1.32 -6.80
CA VAL A 113 13.17 -1.71 -6.74
C VAL A 113 13.93 -0.65 -5.97
N LEU A 114 14.60 -1.08 -4.91
CA LEU A 114 15.47 -0.24 -4.11
C LEU A 114 16.94 -0.58 -4.39
N LYS A 115 17.77 0.45 -4.48
CA LYS A 115 19.23 0.34 -4.49
C LYS A 115 19.77 1.31 -3.45
N ASP A 116 20.56 0.81 -2.51
CA ASP A 116 21.17 1.61 -1.44
C ASP A 116 20.14 2.45 -0.66
N GLY A 117 18.97 1.85 -0.38
CA GLY A 117 17.85 2.52 0.30
C GLY A 117 17.06 3.51 -0.55
N LYS A 118 17.43 3.72 -1.83
CA LYS A 118 16.78 4.68 -2.73
C LYS A 118 15.96 3.99 -3.82
N VAL A 119 14.90 4.62 -4.28
CA VAL A 119 14.00 4.14 -5.33
C VAL A 119 14.71 4.18 -6.70
N ALA A 120 15.10 3.02 -7.20
CA ALA A 120 15.69 2.85 -8.52
C ALA A 120 14.64 2.59 -9.62
N TRP A 121 13.48 2.06 -9.23
CA TRP A 121 12.34 1.88 -10.12
C TRP A 121 11.05 1.71 -9.31
N LYS A 122 9.93 2.20 -9.84
CA LYS A 122 8.59 1.99 -9.29
C LYS A 122 7.60 1.78 -10.42
N TYR A 123 6.76 0.76 -10.29
CA TYR A 123 5.67 0.43 -11.18
C TYR A 123 4.42 0.16 -10.34
N LEU A 124 3.31 0.83 -10.68
CA LEU A 124 2.00 0.61 -10.09
C LEU A 124 1.01 0.45 -11.24
N ALA A 125 0.23 -0.63 -11.22
CA ALA A 125 -0.72 -0.96 -12.28
C ALA A 125 -2.14 -1.01 -11.73
N GLU A 126 -3.12 -1.21 -12.62
CA GLU A 126 -4.52 -1.44 -12.24
C GLU A 126 -5.13 -0.30 -11.38
N GLY A 127 -4.61 0.92 -11.54
CA GLY A 127 -5.02 2.10 -10.77
C GLY A 127 -4.47 2.15 -9.34
N ASN A 128 -3.58 1.23 -8.95
CA ASN A 128 -2.91 1.27 -7.66
C ASN A 128 -2.07 2.55 -7.51
N THR A 129 -1.99 3.05 -6.29
CA THR A 129 -1.30 4.26 -5.88
C THR A 129 -0.32 3.95 -4.75
N ASP A 130 0.39 4.98 -4.30
CA ASP A 130 1.32 4.90 -3.16
C ASP A 130 0.64 4.56 -1.83
N THR A 131 -0.68 4.67 -1.78
CA THR A 131 -1.49 4.37 -0.59
C THR A 131 -2.24 3.05 -0.70
N THR A 132 -2.18 2.36 -1.84
CA THR A 132 -2.87 1.08 -2.00
C THR A 132 -2.27 0.04 -1.04
N LEU A 133 -3.14 -0.57 -0.22
CA LEU A 133 -2.76 -1.77 0.53
C LEU A 133 -2.86 -2.99 -0.38
N TRP A 134 -2.07 -4.02 -0.10
CA TRP A 134 -2.10 -5.27 -0.86
C TRP A 134 -1.86 -6.45 0.06
N THR A 135 -2.63 -7.53 -0.10
CA THR A 135 -2.44 -8.75 0.69
C THR A 135 -1.00 -9.28 0.54
N SER A 136 -0.34 -9.51 1.68
CA SER A 136 1.02 -10.06 1.69
C SER A 136 1.05 -11.55 1.34
N ARG A 137 -0.09 -12.24 1.51
CA ARG A 137 -0.14 -13.71 1.63
C ARG A 137 0.99 -14.20 2.55
N SER A 138 1.71 -15.25 2.15
CA SER A 138 2.76 -15.88 2.94
C SER A 138 4.00 -15.01 3.21
N VAL A 139 4.16 -13.84 2.59
CA VAL A 139 5.23 -12.88 3.00
C VAL A 139 5.06 -12.49 4.48
N GLY A 140 3.82 -12.50 5.00
CA GLY A 140 3.56 -12.26 6.43
C GLY A 140 4.27 -13.23 7.37
N LYS A 141 4.58 -14.47 6.92
CA LYS A 141 5.33 -15.44 7.74
C LYS A 141 6.75 -14.96 8.02
N SER A 142 7.41 -14.32 7.05
CA SER A 142 8.74 -13.77 7.25
C SER A 142 8.73 -12.67 8.32
N VAL A 143 7.71 -11.81 8.32
CA VAL A 143 7.54 -10.78 9.37
C VAL A 143 7.38 -11.42 10.74
N VAL A 144 6.51 -12.45 10.86
CA VAL A 144 6.32 -13.18 12.12
C VAL A 144 7.61 -13.89 12.56
N SER A 145 8.33 -14.55 11.66
CA SER A 145 9.62 -15.20 11.97
C SER A 145 10.66 -14.20 12.44
N THR A 146 10.72 -13.00 11.86
CA THR A 146 11.60 -11.92 12.36
C THR A 146 11.21 -11.50 13.77
N LEU A 147 9.91 -11.33 14.06
CA LEU A 147 9.42 -11.00 15.41
C LEU A 147 9.72 -12.11 16.42
N VAL A 148 9.63 -13.38 16.02
CA VAL A 148 10.06 -14.52 16.86
C VAL A 148 11.55 -14.45 17.16
N GLY A 149 12.39 -14.17 16.16
CA GLY A 149 13.84 -13.98 16.36
C GLY A 149 14.15 -12.83 17.34
N ILE A 150 13.41 -11.71 17.23
CA ILE A 150 13.51 -10.59 18.17
C ILE A 150 13.07 -11.02 19.58
N ALA A 151 11.99 -11.79 19.72
CA ALA A 151 11.50 -12.28 21.00
C ALA A 151 12.50 -13.21 21.69
N ILE A 152 13.21 -14.06 20.93
CA ILE A 152 14.30 -14.90 21.45
C ILE A 152 15.46 -14.03 21.94
N GLN A 153 15.89 -13.06 21.13
CA GLN A 153 16.95 -12.12 21.53
C GLN A 153 16.59 -11.34 22.80
N GLN A 154 15.30 -11.03 23.00
CA GLN A 154 14.78 -10.35 24.18
C GLN A 154 14.50 -11.28 25.38
N GLY A 155 14.74 -12.59 25.26
CA GLY A 155 14.46 -13.57 26.31
C GLY A 155 12.98 -13.82 26.59
N LYS A 156 12.08 -13.39 25.68
CA LYS A 156 10.63 -13.63 25.78
C LYS A 156 10.22 -15.02 25.28
N ILE A 157 11.05 -15.60 24.41
CA ILE A 157 11.04 -17.01 24.03
C ILE A 157 12.41 -17.54 24.43
N HIS A 158 12.45 -18.64 25.18
CA HIS A 158 13.69 -19.14 25.73
C HIS A 158 14.52 -19.88 24.66
N SER A 159 13.92 -20.84 23.96
CA SER A 159 14.55 -21.58 22.85
C SER A 159 13.55 -21.94 21.76
N LEU A 160 14.07 -22.25 20.56
CA LEU A 160 13.30 -22.87 19.48
C LEU A 160 13.02 -24.36 19.73
N ASP A 161 13.79 -24.98 20.63
CA ASP A 161 13.61 -26.38 21.02
C ASP A 161 12.56 -26.56 22.12
N ASP A 162 12.06 -25.46 22.69
CA ASP A 162 11.03 -25.51 23.72
C ASP A 162 9.72 -26.08 23.15
N LEU A 163 9.04 -26.91 23.95
CA LEU A 163 7.72 -27.39 23.59
C LEU A 163 6.72 -26.23 23.55
N ILE A 164 5.92 -26.16 22.48
CA ILE A 164 4.86 -25.14 22.33
C ILE A 164 3.88 -25.14 23.51
N THR A 165 3.64 -26.31 24.11
CA THR A 165 2.65 -26.45 25.20
C THR A 165 3.19 -26.15 26.59
N GLY A 166 4.52 -25.95 26.76
CA GLY A 166 5.19 -25.66 28.04
C GLY A 166 4.71 -26.47 29.26
N LEU A 167 5.46 -27.49 29.69
CA LEU A 167 5.27 -28.08 31.03
C LEU A 167 6.05 -27.29 32.08
#